data_AF-A0A961DT10-F1
#
_entry.id   AF-A0A961DT10-F1
#
_cell.length_a   1.000
_cell.length_b   1.000
_cell.length_c   1.000
_cell.angle_alpha   90.00
_cell.angle_beta   90.00
_cell.angle_gamma   90.00
#
_symmetry.space_group_name_H-M   'P 1'
#
loop_
_entity.id
_entity.type
_entity.pdbx_description
1 polymer ?
#
loop_
_entity_poly.entity_id
_entity_poly.type
_entity_poly.pdbx_seq_one_letter_code
_entity_poly.pdbx_strand_id
1 'polypeptide(L)'
;MTDLYLREGGESFVGPLDDVVGDALAASGAVTAIRVGGREWEVGPSTKVGVVTIGDVTVWIRPKVHISRVMFLLGYAKSPGWRADQVALAEVDDLVPVLAQAFADQADRAIETGLLQGYTDVDDSLTVL
;
A
#
# COMPACT_ATOMS: atom_id res chain seq x y z
N MET A 1 -18.85 -1.28 10.93
CA MET A 1 -17.44 -1.30 10.52
C MET A 1 -16.87 -2.66 10.84
N THR A 2 -16.74 -3.47 9.80
CA THR A 2 -16.33 -4.88 9.87
C THR A 2 -15.00 -5.02 9.16
N ASP A 3 -13.97 -5.47 9.87
CA ASP A 3 -12.65 -5.69 9.31
C ASP A 3 -12.43 -7.17 8.98
N LEU A 4 -12.10 -7.46 7.73
CA LEU A 4 -11.71 -8.79 7.27
C LEU A 4 -10.23 -8.81 6.94
N TYR A 5 -9.50 -9.76 7.52
CA TYR A 5 -8.06 -9.92 7.28
C TYR A 5 -7.82 -11.19 6.47
N LEU A 6 -7.43 -11.01 5.22
CA LEU A 6 -7.08 -12.08 4.28
C LEU A 6 -5.57 -12.07 4.03
N ARG A 7 -5.04 -13.22 3.64
CA ARG A 7 -3.65 -13.36 3.17
C ARG A 7 -3.69 -13.86 1.73
N GLU A 8 -2.85 -13.33 0.85
CA GLU A 8 -2.69 -13.84 -0.52
C GLU A 8 -2.46 -15.36 -0.50
N GLY A 9 -3.35 -16.12 -1.15
CA GLY A 9 -3.32 -17.60 -1.15
C GLY A 9 -3.68 -18.27 0.19
N GLY A 10 -4.21 -17.51 1.15
CA GLY A 10 -4.70 -17.99 2.44
C GLY A 10 -6.18 -18.38 2.41
N GLU A 11 -6.73 -18.59 3.60
CA GLU A 11 -8.13 -19.04 3.80
C GLU A 11 -9.14 -17.92 3.51
N SER A 12 -10.33 -18.34 3.03
CA SER A 12 -11.48 -17.46 2.88
C SER A 12 -12.16 -17.21 4.24
N PHE A 13 -12.67 -15.99 4.41
CA PHE A 13 -13.66 -15.70 5.45
C PHE A 13 -15.02 -16.23 5.02
N VAL A 14 -15.77 -16.87 5.92
CA VAL A 14 -17.17 -17.25 5.70
C VAL A 14 -18.02 -16.62 6.77
N GLY A 15 -19.05 -15.88 6.38
CA GLY A 15 -19.95 -15.26 7.33
C GLY A 15 -21.01 -14.35 6.69
N PRO A 16 -21.86 -13.74 7.52
CA PRO A 16 -22.91 -12.87 7.03
C PRO A 16 -22.35 -11.58 6.45
N LEU A 17 -22.81 -11.19 5.27
CA LEU A 17 -22.57 -9.88 4.67
C LEU A 17 -23.86 -9.32 4.09
N ASP A 18 -23.94 -7.99 3.99
CA ASP A 18 -25.01 -7.37 3.23
C ASP A 18 -24.86 -7.69 1.74
N ASP A 19 -25.98 -7.92 1.06
CA ASP A 19 -25.99 -8.38 -0.33
C ASP A 19 -25.37 -7.37 -1.28
N VAL A 20 -25.64 -6.08 -1.07
CA VAL A 20 -25.06 -5.01 -1.88
C VAL A 20 -23.54 -4.96 -1.70
N VAL A 21 -23.07 -5.17 -0.46
CA VAL A 21 -21.64 -5.19 -0.14
C VAL A 21 -20.96 -6.41 -0.74
N GLY A 22 -21.56 -7.60 -0.61
CA GLY A 22 -21.02 -8.84 -1.17
C GLY A 22 -20.95 -8.81 -2.70
N ASP A 23 -22.00 -8.32 -3.36
CA ASP A 23 -22.02 -8.18 -4.83
C ASP A 23 -20.96 -7.17 -5.30
N ALA A 24 -20.82 -6.04 -4.59
CA ALA A 24 -19.79 -5.04 -4.89
C ALA A 24 -18.37 -5.56 -4.65
N LEU A 25 -18.15 -6.35 -3.60
CA LEU A 25 -16.87 -7.05 -3.37
C LEU A 25 -16.55 -8.01 -4.52
N ALA A 26 -17.53 -8.80 -4.99
CA ALA A 26 -17.36 -9.70 -6.12
C ALA A 26 -17.03 -8.94 -7.42
N ALA A 27 -17.73 -7.84 -7.68
CA ALA A 27 -17.52 -7.01 -8.87
C ALA A 27 -16.18 -6.24 -8.86
N SER A 28 -15.63 -5.94 -7.68
CA SER A 28 -14.37 -5.18 -7.55
C SER A 28 -13.15 -5.92 -8.14
N GLY A 29 -13.19 -7.25 -8.15
CA GLY A 29 -12.03 -8.09 -8.46
C GLY A 29 -10.84 -7.85 -7.52
N ALA A 30 -11.04 -7.21 -6.36
CA ALA A 30 -10.03 -7.07 -5.31
C ALA A 30 -9.93 -8.35 -4.47
N VAL A 31 -11.05 -9.04 -4.30
CA VAL A 31 -11.21 -10.32 -3.58
C VAL A 31 -12.06 -11.26 -4.44
N THR A 32 -12.07 -12.54 -4.10
CA THR A 32 -13.18 -13.40 -4.50
C THR A 32 -14.30 -13.21 -3.50
N ALA A 33 -15.55 -13.15 -3.96
CA ALA A 33 -16.72 -13.13 -3.10
C ALA A 33 -17.82 -13.95 -3.76
N ILE A 34 -18.25 -15.01 -3.08
CA ILE A 34 -19.30 -15.91 -3.56
C ILE A 34 -20.36 -16.06 -2.49
N ARG A 35 -21.62 -16.08 -2.91
CA ARG A 35 -22.75 -16.37 -2.01
C ARG A 35 -22.83 -17.88 -1.79
N VAL A 36 -22.74 -18.32 -0.54
CA VAL A 36 -22.77 -19.75 -0.18
C VAL A 36 -24.16 -20.21 0.27
N GLY A 37 -25.06 -19.29 0.61
CA GLY A 37 -26.47 -19.57 0.91
C GLY A 37 -27.08 -18.54 1.86
N GLY A 38 -28.36 -18.22 1.69
CA GLY A 38 -29.01 -17.18 2.49
C GLY A 38 -28.27 -15.84 2.40
N ARG A 39 -27.90 -15.28 3.57
CA ARG A 39 -27.06 -14.07 3.71
C ARG A 39 -25.59 -14.37 3.99
N GLU A 40 -25.15 -15.62 3.85
CA GLU A 40 -23.75 -15.99 4.00
C GLU A 40 -22.96 -15.85 2.71
N TRP A 41 -21.75 -15.34 2.89
CA TRP A 41 -20.78 -15.07 1.85
C TRP A 41 -19.45 -15.71 2.23
N GLU A 42 -18.79 -16.30 1.24
CA GLU A 42 -17.40 -16.66 1.32
C GLU A 42 -16.58 -15.58 0.59
N VAL A 43 -15.67 -14.93 1.31
CA VAL A 43 -14.78 -13.88 0.81
C VAL A 43 -13.34 -14.36 0.91
N GLY A 44 -12.70 -14.58 -0.24
CA GLY A 44 -11.35 -15.13 -0.34
C GLY A 44 -10.35 -14.16 -0.96
N PRO A 45 -9.05 -14.41 -0.76
CA PRO A 45 -7.99 -13.61 -1.35
C PRO A 45 -7.95 -13.76 -2.88
N SER A 46 -7.65 -12.68 -3.59
CA SER A 46 -7.31 -12.72 -5.01
C SER A 46 -5.78 -12.73 -5.21
N THR A 47 -5.31 -12.44 -6.43
CA THR A 47 -3.88 -12.22 -6.73
C THR A 47 -3.41 -10.79 -6.39
N LYS A 48 -4.27 -9.96 -5.80
CA LYS A 48 -3.96 -8.59 -5.40
C LYS A 48 -3.66 -8.52 -3.91
N VAL A 49 -2.83 -7.55 -3.54
CA VAL A 49 -2.50 -7.21 -2.14
C VAL A 49 -2.84 -5.75 -1.90
N GLY A 50 -3.30 -5.40 -0.70
CA GLY A 50 -3.73 -4.03 -0.37
C GLY A 50 -4.96 -3.99 0.53
N VAL A 51 -5.70 -2.88 0.48
CA VAL A 51 -6.90 -2.66 1.29
C VAL A 51 -8.03 -2.20 0.38
N VAL A 52 -9.24 -2.73 0.59
CA VAL A 52 -10.46 -2.30 -0.08
C VAL A 52 -11.55 -2.05 0.95
N THR A 53 -12.24 -0.93 0.84
CA THR A 53 -13.40 -0.60 1.68
C THR A 53 -14.64 -0.43 0.80
N ILE A 54 -15.70 -1.18 1.12
CA ILE A 54 -17.00 -1.13 0.44
C ILE A 54 -18.09 -1.08 1.52
N GLY A 55 -18.89 -0.03 1.53
CA GLY A 55 -19.85 0.21 2.59
C GLY A 55 -19.13 0.34 3.93
N ASP A 56 -19.50 -0.48 4.91
CA ASP A 56 -18.86 -0.54 6.22
C ASP A 56 -17.89 -1.72 6.39
N VAL A 57 -17.56 -2.43 5.31
CA VAL A 57 -16.62 -3.56 5.31
C VAL A 57 -15.27 -3.11 4.75
N THR A 58 -14.21 -3.33 5.52
CA THR A 58 -12.83 -3.12 5.09
C THR A 58 -12.13 -4.47 5.02
N VAL A 59 -11.59 -4.81 3.85
CA VAL A 59 -10.82 -6.04 3.64
C VAL A 59 -9.35 -5.70 3.47
N TRP A 60 -8.52 -6.23 4.36
CA TRP A 60 -7.07 -6.16 4.32
C TRP A 60 -6.53 -7.43 3.68
N ILE A 61 -5.83 -7.31 2.56
CA ILE A 61 -5.24 -8.44 1.83
C ILE A 61 -3.73 -8.37 1.98
N ARG A 62 -3.18 -9.16 2.90
CA ARG A 62 -1.74 -9.18 3.19
C ARG A 62 -0.96 -10.01 2.17
N PRO A 63 0.22 -9.54 1.73
CA PRO A 63 1.07 -10.32 0.83
C PRO A 63 1.52 -11.64 1.49
N LYS A 64 1.80 -12.65 0.66
CA LYS A 64 2.41 -13.90 1.16
C LYS A 64 3.88 -13.72 1.56
N VAL A 65 4.53 -12.71 1.01
CA VAL A 65 5.92 -12.31 1.27
C VAL A 65 5.98 -11.05 2.14
N HIS A 66 7.12 -10.78 2.77
CA HIS A 66 7.34 -9.51 3.48
C HIS A 66 7.14 -8.30 2.57
N ILE A 67 6.64 -7.19 3.13
CA ILE A 67 6.37 -5.96 2.37
C ILE A 67 7.63 -5.42 1.69
N SER A 68 8.80 -5.63 2.29
CA SER A 68 10.10 -5.29 1.69
C SER A 68 10.35 -5.98 0.35
N ARG A 69 9.93 -7.24 0.22
CA ARG A 69 10.01 -8.00 -1.04
C ARG A 69 9.04 -7.45 -2.08
N VAL A 70 7.84 -7.02 -1.68
CA VAL A 70 6.86 -6.37 -2.58
C VAL A 70 7.43 -5.07 -3.13
N MET A 71 8.02 -4.24 -2.26
CA MET A 71 8.63 -2.97 -2.65
C MET A 71 9.84 -3.15 -3.56
N PHE A 72 10.67 -4.15 -3.29
CA PHE A 72 11.74 -4.56 -4.20
C PHE A 72 11.21 -4.90 -5.60
N LEU A 73 10.18 -5.73 -5.69
CA LEU A 73 9.59 -6.13 -6.98
C LEU A 73 9.00 -4.95 -7.75
N LEU A 74 8.38 -3.99 -7.05
CA LEU A 74 7.83 -2.78 -7.66
C LEU A 74 8.93 -1.89 -8.27
N GLY A 75 10.04 -1.69 -7.54
CA GLY A 75 11.20 -0.96 -8.05
C GLY A 75 11.84 -1.66 -9.25
N TYR A 76 11.98 -3.00 -9.16
CA TYR A 76 12.53 -3.84 -10.22
C TYR A 76 11.71 -3.73 -11.52
N ALA A 77 10.38 -3.78 -11.43
CA ALA A 77 9.50 -3.69 -12.60
C ALA A 77 9.57 -2.34 -13.32
N LYS A 78 9.82 -1.24 -12.60
CA LYS A 78 9.90 0.12 -13.18
C LYS A 78 11.22 0.40 -13.91
N SER A 79 12.32 -0.19 -13.46
CA SER A 79 13.63 -0.04 -14.09
C SER A 79 14.46 -1.30 -13.81
N PRO A 80 14.58 -2.23 -14.77
CA PRO A 80 15.41 -3.42 -14.64
C PRO A 80 16.90 -3.03 -14.76
N GLY A 81 17.39 -2.34 -13.76
CA GLY A 81 18.74 -1.79 -13.64
C GLY A 81 19.00 -1.53 -12.16
N TRP A 82 19.66 -2.49 -11.54
CA TRP A 82 20.03 -2.51 -10.12
C TRP A 82 20.67 -1.20 -9.65
N ARG A 83 20.14 -0.59 -8.58
CA ARG A 83 20.88 0.34 -7.71
C ARG A 83 21.34 -0.45 -6.49
N ALA A 84 22.65 -0.42 -6.23
CA ALA A 84 23.32 -1.20 -5.19
C ALA A 84 23.05 -0.72 -3.76
N ASP A 85 22.18 0.27 -3.61
CA ASP A 85 21.75 0.73 -2.30
C ASP A 85 20.67 -0.26 -1.85
N GLN A 86 21.17 -1.36 -1.31
CA GLN A 86 20.42 -2.19 -0.39
C GLN A 86 19.82 -1.25 0.65
N VAL A 87 18.57 -0.83 0.45
CA VAL A 87 17.75 -0.48 1.60
C VAL A 87 17.73 -1.77 2.38
N ALA A 88 18.43 -1.78 3.52
CA ALA A 88 18.42 -2.86 4.49
C ALA A 88 17.03 -2.88 5.14
N LEU A 89 16.03 -3.18 4.31
CA LEU A 89 14.62 -3.20 4.59
C LEU A 89 14.27 -4.55 5.24
N ALA A 90 15.19 -5.08 6.04
CA ALA A 90 15.20 -6.46 6.47
C ALA A 90 14.10 -6.77 7.50
N GLU A 91 13.53 -5.76 8.16
CA GLU A 91 12.69 -5.98 9.35
C GLU A 91 11.49 -5.05 9.46
N VAL A 92 11.04 -4.42 8.36
CA VAL A 92 9.82 -3.62 8.42
C VAL A 92 8.65 -4.43 7.89
N ASP A 93 7.69 -4.75 8.77
CA ASP A 93 6.47 -5.49 8.43
C ASP A 93 5.35 -4.61 7.84
N ASP A 94 5.54 -3.28 7.87
CA ASP A 94 4.56 -2.28 7.43
C ASP A 94 5.09 -1.45 6.24
N LEU A 95 4.20 -1.02 5.36
CA LEU A 95 4.51 -0.20 4.19
C LEU A 95 4.99 1.21 4.57
N VAL A 96 4.39 1.82 5.60
CA VAL A 96 4.67 3.23 5.94
C VAL A 96 6.13 3.44 6.33
N PRO A 97 6.74 2.66 7.26
CA PRO A 97 8.14 2.87 7.61
C PRO A 97 9.07 2.49 6.45
N VAL A 98 8.67 1.58 5.57
CA VAL A 98 9.44 1.27 4.35
C VAL A 98 9.51 2.49 3.43
N LEU A 99 8.37 3.13 3.17
CA LEU A 99 8.33 4.33 2.34
C LEU A 99 9.08 5.50 2.96
N ALA A 100 9.00 5.65 4.30
CA ALA A 100 9.74 6.67 5.02
C ALA A 100 11.25 6.50 4.86
N GLN A 101 11.77 5.27 5.03
CA GLN A 101 13.20 5.00 4.85
C GLN A 101 13.64 5.25 3.40
N ALA A 102 12.89 4.73 2.43
CA ALA A 102 13.21 4.93 1.02
C ALA A 102 13.18 6.43 0.64
N PHE A 103 12.25 7.20 1.20
CA PHE A 103 12.20 8.66 1.01
C PHE A 103 13.42 9.34 1.61
N ALA A 104 13.79 9.01 2.86
CA ALA A 104 14.95 9.58 3.54
C ALA A 104 16.24 9.31 2.72
N ASP A 105 16.46 8.06 2.30
CA ASP A 105 17.62 7.68 1.48
C ASP A 105 17.69 8.44 0.14
N GLN A 106 16.54 8.77 -0.47
CA GLN A 106 16.50 9.58 -1.68
C GLN A 106 16.67 11.07 -1.40
N ALA A 107 16.12 11.57 -0.29
CA ALA A 107 16.26 12.96 0.12
C ALA A 107 17.72 13.28 0.43
N ASP A 108 18.41 12.45 1.21
CA ASP A 108 19.82 12.60 1.54
C ASP A 108 20.67 12.66 0.26
N ARG A 109 20.45 11.72 -0.66
CA ARG A 109 21.13 11.72 -1.97
C ARG A 109 20.81 12.93 -2.84
N ALA A 110 19.59 13.44 -2.77
CA ALA A 110 19.20 14.62 -3.54
C ALA A 110 19.88 15.90 -3.03
N ILE A 111 20.20 15.96 -1.74
CA ILE A 111 20.82 17.14 -1.10
C ILE A 111 22.35 17.02 -0.94
N GLU A 112 22.94 15.88 -1.27
CA GLU A 112 24.40 15.64 -1.21
C GLU A 112 25.22 16.71 -1.95
N THR A 113 24.71 17.25 -3.06
CA THR A 113 25.38 18.29 -3.86
C THR A 113 24.94 19.71 -3.53
N GLY A 114 24.14 19.88 -2.48
CA GLY A 114 23.55 21.15 -2.05
C GLY A 114 22.03 21.19 -2.21
N LEU A 115 21.39 22.09 -1.47
CA LEU A 115 19.95 22.30 -1.55
C LEU A 115 19.56 23.02 -2.85
N LEU A 116 18.45 22.59 -3.46
CA LEU A 116 17.82 23.34 -4.54
C LEU A 116 17.33 24.69 -4.01
N GLN A 117 17.98 25.78 -4.45
CA GLN A 117 17.58 27.14 -4.13
C GLN A 117 16.62 27.67 -5.20
N GLY A 118 15.40 28.03 -4.78
CA GLY A 118 14.43 28.75 -5.61
C GLY A 118 14.29 30.19 -5.13
N TYR A 119 14.04 31.12 -6.05
CA TYR A 119 13.70 32.50 -5.71
C TYR A 119 12.18 32.66 -5.66
N THR A 120 11.70 33.39 -4.67
CA THR A 120 10.31 33.86 -4.59
C THR A 120 10.34 35.35 -4.33
N ASP A 121 9.44 36.10 -4.96
CA ASP A 121 9.30 37.52 -4.67
C ASP A 121 8.71 37.70 -3.27
N VAL A 122 9.36 38.54 -2.46
CA VAL A 122 8.89 38.95 -1.13
C VAL A 122 8.92 40.47 -1.10
N ASP A 123 7.74 41.08 -0.92
CA ASP A 123 7.62 42.52 -0.70
C ASP A 123 7.78 42.79 0.81
N ASP A 124 8.97 43.24 1.20
CA ASP A 124 9.32 43.56 2.59
C ASP A 124 10.08 44.90 2.65
N SER A 125 9.72 45.75 3.61
CA SER A 125 10.37 47.04 3.82
C SER A 125 11.66 46.86 4.62
N LEU A 126 12.72 46.42 3.96
CA LEU A 126 14.01 46.21 4.62
C LEU A 126 14.71 47.55 4.89
N THR A 127 15.18 47.74 6.14
CA THR A 127 16.05 48.87 6.48
C THR A 127 17.46 48.56 5.99
N VAL A 128 17.98 49.41 5.10
CA VAL A 128 19.36 49.32 4.60
C VAL A 128 20.23 50.30 5.41
N LEU A 129 21.38 49.85 5.90
CA LEU A 129 22.37 50.67 6.64
C LEU A 129 23.19 51.57 5.69
#